data_AF-A0A565BIS6-F1
#
_entry.id   AF-A0A565BIS6-F1
#
_cell.length_a   1.000
_cell.length_b   1.000
_cell.length_c   1.000
_cell.angle_alpha   90.00
_cell.angle_beta   90.00
_cell.angle_gamma   90.00
#
_symmetry.space_group_name_H-M   'P 1'
#
loop_
_entity.id
_entity.type
_entity.pdbx_description
1 polymer ?
#
loop_
_entity_poly.entity_id
_entity_poly.type
_entity_poly.pdbx_seq_one_letter_code
_entity_poly.pdbx_strand_id
1 'polypeptide(L)'
;MLGTLPSSYLKWVSKNLRAGDSEYWAKLADEVLNDDVYKDKIEWEFAEKILHGSNETIKALASAKNKNREEIRLVGAKSISSF
;
A
#
# COMPACT_ATOMS: atom_id res chain seq x y z
N MET A 1 -23.00 1.62 7.91
CA MET A 1 -21.88 1.36 8.83
C MET A 1 -20.58 1.82 8.17
N LEU A 2 -20.21 3.10 8.30
CA LEU A 2 -18.95 3.60 7.72
C LEU A 2 -17.73 3.04 8.47
N GLY A 3 -17.87 2.70 9.76
CA GLY A 3 -16.81 2.12 10.58
C GLY A 3 -16.33 0.73 10.12
N THR A 4 -17.07 0.02 9.27
CA THR A 4 -16.65 -1.29 8.74
C THR A 4 -15.88 -1.19 7.43
N LEU A 5 -15.88 -0.03 6.76
CA LEU A 5 -15.19 0.13 5.48
C LEU A 5 -13.68 0.16 5.65
N PRO A 6 -12.88 -0.21 4.64
CA PRO A 6 -11.43 -0.05 4.69
C PRO A 6 -11.04 1.43 4.75
N SER A 7 -9.96 1.74 5.47
CA SER A 7 -9.45 3.12 5.59
C SER A 7 -9.11 3.78 4.25
N SER A 8 -8.68 3.01 3.26
CA SER A 8 -8.42 3.49 1.89
C SER A 8 -9.67 4.04 1.20
N TYR A 9 -10.80 3.37 1.39
CA TYR A 9 -12.07 3.77 0.78
C TYR A 9 -12.65 5.00 1.46
N LEU A 10 -12.58 5.09 2.80
CA LEU A 10 -12.99 6.31 3.51
C LEU A 10 -12.15 7.53 3.11
N LYS A 11 -10.83 7.36 2.97
CA LYS A 11 -9.94 8.42 2.46
C LYS A 11 -10.30 8.85 1.03
N TRP A 12 -10.74 7.91 0.20
CA TRP A 12 -11.25 8.22 -1.12
C TRP A 12 -12.57 8.99 -1.06
N VAL A 13 -13.51 8.55 -0.22
CA VAL A 13 -14.82 9.21 -0.04
C VAL A 13 -14.64 10.66 0.44
N SER A 14 -13.83 10.87 1.48
CA SER A 14 -13.48 12.19 2.03
C SER A 14 -12.93 13.15 0.96
N LYS A 15 -12.15 12.65 0.01
CA LYS A 15 -11.51 13.48 -1.04
C LYS A 15 -12.38 13.72 -2.26
N ASN A 16 -13.19 12.74 -2.67
CA ASN A 16 -13.83 12.75 -3.99
C ASN A 16 -15.31 13.19 -3.96
N LEU A 17 -16.00 13.04 -2.82
CA LEU A 17 -17.44 13.33 -2.71
C LEU A 17 -17.71 14.74 -2.14
N ARG A 18 -16.85 15.73 -2.39
CA ARG A 18 -16.98 17.09 -1.80
C ARG A 18 -17.92 18.03 -2.56
N ALA A 19 -18.91 17.51 -3.28
CA ALA A 19 -19.82 18.33 -4.09
C ALA A 19 -21.28 17.85 -4.02
N GLY A 20 -22.20 18.83 -4.04
CA GLY A 20 -23.65 18.60 -4.07
C GLY A 20 -24.13 17.73 -2.91
N ASP A 21 -25.12 16.89 -3.18
CA ASP A 21 -25.75 16.02 -2.17
C ASP A 21 -24.80 14.95 -1.59
N SER A 22 -23.62 14.77 -2.20
CA SER A 22 -22.62 13.80 -1.74
C SER A 22 -21.68 14.36 -0.66
N GLU A 23 -21.66 15.68 -0.45
CA GLU A 23 -20.77 16.36 0.51
C GLU A 23 -20.97 15.87 1.95
N TYR A 24 -22.21 15.50 2.30
CA TYR A 24 -22.53 14.92 3.61
C TYR A 24 -21.70 13.66 3.92
N TRP A 25 -21.50 12.80 2.91
CA TRP A 25 -20.72 11.58 3.07
C TRP A 25 -19.22 11.86 3.22
N ALA A 26 -18.72 12.89 2.54
CA ALA A 26 -17.33 13.32 2.71
C ALA A 26 -17.06 13.82 4.13
N LYS A 27 -17.97 14.63 4.69
CA LYS A 27 -17.89 15.11 6.09
C LYS A 27 -17.94 13.97 7.09
N LEU A 28 -18.87 13.02 6.90
CA LEU A 28 -18.98 11.86 7.79
C LEU A 28 -17.77 10.93 7.69
N ALA A 29 -17.14 10.81 6.51
CA ALA A 29 -15.88 10.10 6.36
C ALA A 29 -14.72 10.81 7.08
N ASP A 30 -14.68 12.14 7.06
CA ASP A 30 -13.70 12.92 7.83
C ASP A 30 -13.87 12.72 9.34
N GLU A 31 -15.11 12.70 9.84
CA GLU A 31 -15.40 12.41 11.25
C GLU A 31 -14.94 11.02 11.65
N VAL A 32 -15.28 9.99 10.88
CA VAL A 32 -14.87 8.60 11.15
C VAL A 32 -13.36 8.43 11.07
N LEU A 33 -12.67 9.09 10.13
CA LEU A 33 -11.21 9.02 10.04
C LEU A 33 -10.50 9.69 11.22
N ASN A 34 -11.17 10.62 11.92
CA ASN A 34 -10.64 11.31 13.09
C ASN A 34 -11.00 10.63 14.41
N ASP A 35 -11.95 9.69 14.41
CA ASP A 35 -12.36 8.90 15.57
C ASP A 35 -11.19 8.03 16.08
N ASP A 36 -10.94 8.08 17.39
CA ASP A 36 -9.83 7.38 18.03
C ASP A 36 -9.97 5.84 17.91
N VAL A 37 -11.18 5.30 17.99
CA VAL A 37 -11.43 3.86 17.81
C VAL A 37 -11.13 3.44 16.37
N TYR A 38 -11.43 4.32 15.41
CA TYR A 38 -11.17 4.04 14.02
C TYR A 38 -9.67 4.14 13.69
N LYS A 39 -8.92 5.03 14.36
CA LYS A 39 -7.45 5.08 14.21
C LYS A 39 -6.79 3.78 14.62
N ASP A 40 -7.20 3.18 15.73
CA ASP A 40 -6.71 1.87 16.15
C ASP A 40 -6.94 0.81 15.06
N LYS A 41 -8.13 0.84 14.43
CA LYS A 41 -8.43 -0.04 13.29
C LYS A 41 -7.49 0.22 12.11
N ILE A 42 -7.14 1.46 11.79
CA ILE A 42 -6.18 1.79 10.72
C ILE A 42 -4.81 1.16 11.01
N GLU A 43 -4.37 1.20 12.27
CA GLU A 43 -3.10 0.58 12.68
C GLU A 43 -3.15 -0.94 12.52
N TRP A 44 -4.29 -1.56 12.88
CA TRP A 44 -4.51 -2.98 12.65
C TRP A 44 -4.55 -3.36 11.17
N GLU A 45 -5.24 -2.58 10.32
CA GLU A 45 -5.24 -2.77 8.86
C GLU A 45 -3.81 -2.68 8.28
N PHE A 46 -2.99 -1.78 8.81
CA PHE A 46 -1.59 -1.65 8.40
C PHE A 46 -0.75 -2.85 8.82
N ALA A 47 -0.88 -3.30 10.08
CA ALA A 47 -0.21 -4.48 10.58
C ALA A 47 -0.61 -5.74 9.79
N GLU A 48 -1.90 -5.92 9.50
CA GLU A 48 -2.43 -7.02 8.70
C GLU A 48 -1.83 -7.01 7.28
N LYS A 49 -1.75 -5.83 6.64
CA LYS A 49 -1.12 -5.68 5.32
C LYS A 49 0.37 -6.05 5.31
N ILE A 50 1.08 -5.79 6.40
CA ILE A 50 2.49 -6.20 6.55
C ILE A 50 2.57 -7.72 6.73
N LEU A 51 1.79 -8.27 7.66
CA LEU A 51 1.83 -9.68 8.05
C LEU A 51 1.40 -10.62 6.92
N HIS A 52 0.33 -10.27 6.20
CA HIS A 52 -0.18 -11.08 5.09
C HIS A 52 0.55 -10.83 3.78
N GLY A 53 1.56 -9.94 3.80
CA GLY A 53 2.43 -9.68 2.67
C GLY A 53 1.67 -9.06 1.50
N SER A 54 1.73 -7.74 1.37
CA SER A 54 1.39 -7.14 0.09
C SER A 54 2.26 -7.80 -0.98
N ASN A 55 1.62 -8.37 -2.01
CA ASN A 55 2.32 -8.98 -3.16
C ASN A 55 3.38 -8.05 -3.76
N GLU A 56 3.28 -6.74 -3.51
CA GLU A 56 4.22 -5.73 -3.96
C GLU A 56 5.57 -5.79 -3.24
N THR A 57 5.60 -6.07 -1.93
CA THR A 57 6.87 -6.23 -1.18
C THR A 57 7.60 -7.49 -1.64
N ILE A 58 6.86 -8.59 -1.85
CA ILE A 58 7.41 -9.84 -2.39
C ILE A 58 7.86 -9.66 -3.84
N LYS A 59 7.09 -8.95 -4.68
CA LYS A 59 7.48 -8.61 -6.06
C LYS A 59 8.71 -7.71 -6.10
N ALA A 60 8.83 -6.72 -5.20
CA ALA A 60 9.98 -5.83 -5.12
C ALA A 60 11.25 -6.60 -4.71
N LEU A 61 11.16 -7.48 -3.71
CA LEU A 61 12.24 -8.39 -3.30
C LEU A 61 12.63 -9.36 -4.43
N ALA A 62 11.65 -9.93 -5.14
CA ALA A 62 11.90 -10.82 -6.28
C ALA A 62 12.57 -10.08 -7.46
N SER A 63 12.14 -8.84 -7.75
CA SER A 63 12.72 -8.00 -8.79
C SER A 63 14.15 -7.58 -8.45
N ALA A 64 14.42 -7.19 -7.21
CA ALA A 64 15.77 -6.86 -6.72
C ALA A 64 16.73 -8.07 -6.80
N LYS A 65 16.24 -9.26 -6.45
CA LYS A 65 17.01 -10.52 -6.53
C LYS A 65 17.39 -10.89 -7.98
N ASN A 66 16.48 -10.68 -8.93
CA ASN A 66 16.75 -10.94 -10.34
C ASN A 66 17.79 -9.97 -10.92
N LYS A 67 17.73 -8.68 -10.56
CA LYS A 67 18.69 -7.68 -11.00
C LYS A 67 20.13 -8.00 -10.54
N ASN A 68 20.28 -8.39 -9.27
CA ASN A 68 21.58 -8.77 -8.72
C ASN A 68 22.16 -10.04 -9.39
N ARG A 69 21.30 -11.01 -9.72
CA ARG A 69 21.73 -12.23 -10.46
C ARG A 69 22.21 -11.93 -11.87
N GLU A 70 21.56 -11.02 -12.59
CA GLU A 70 21.98 -10.63 -13.94
C GLU A 70 23.31 -9.85 -13.91
N GLU A 71 23.51 -8.99 -12.92
CA GLU A 71 24.77 -8.26 -12.74
C GLU A 71 25.95 -9.20 -12.48
N ILE A 72 25.78 -10.21 -11.61
CA ILE A 72 26.79 -11.24 -11.36
C ILE A 72 27.08 -12.07 -12.63
N ARG A 73 26.05 -12.39 -13.43
CA ARG A 73 26.21 -13.10 -14.71
C ARG A 73 27.01 -12.30 -15.72
N LEU A 74 26.76 -10.99 -15.83
CA LEU A 74 27.47 -10.10 -16.75
C LEU A 74 28.93 -9.90 -16.33
N VAL A 75 29.20 -9.75 -15.02
CA VAL A 75 30.56 -9.65 -14.49
C VAL A 75 31.34 -10.95 -14.69
N GLY A 76 30.71 -12.11 -14.44
CA GLY A 76 31.31 -13.42 -14.68
C GLY A 76 31.59 -13.66 -16.17
N ALA A 77 30.65 -13.31 -17.06
CA ALA A 77 30.84 -13.45 -18.51
C ALA A 77 32.00 -12.60 -19.05
N LYS A 78 32.14 -11.37 -18.53
CA LYS A 78 33.20 -10.43 -18.94
C LYS A 78 34.60 -10.89 -18.51
N SER A 79 34.71 -11.68 -17.43
CA SER A 79 35.96 -12.25 -16.94
C SER A 79 36.44 -13.47 -17.75
N ILE A 80 35.53 -14.13 -18.48
CA ILE A 80 35.85 -15.33 -19.28
C ILE A 80 36.26 -14.92 -20.71
N SER A 81 35.74 -13.81 -21.23
CA SER A 81 36.05 -13.30 -22.57
C SER A 81 37.35 -12.49 -22.68
N SER A 82 38.08 -12.31 -21.57
CA SER A 82 39.30 -11.50 -21.50
C SER A 82 40.60 -12.33 -21.47
N PHE A 83 40.53 -13.63 -21.81
CA PHE A 83 41.67 -14.52 -22.02
C PHE A 83 41.82 -14.89 -23.49
#